data_AF-A0A7Z7CXM2-F1
#
_entry.id   AF-A0A7Z7CXM2-F1
#
_cell.length_a   1.000
_cell.length_b   1.000
_cell.length_c   1.000
_cell.angle_alpha   90.00
_cell.angle_beta   90.00
_cell.angle_gamma   90.00
#
_symmetry.space_group_name_H-M   'P 1'
#
loop_
_entity.id
_entity.type
_entity.pdbx_description
1 polymer ?
#
loop_
_entity_poly.entity_id
_entity_poly.type
_entity_poly.pdbx_seq_one_letter_code
_entity_poly.pdbx_strand_id
1 'polypeptide(L)'
;MSVRSPGRKRPNPHALDVGVDSGELEKWADFARYVGSPEHKSYPSFAGPPRLRSDATQCPKQLTDPNQITDWLRQGLLEGNVSAYRDAGNYPRYVWGKHLNRWFEARLVNSEQGTYKAYPVLDEEVPPALLRGQQ
;
A
#
# COMPACT_ATOMS: atom_id res chain seq x y z
N MET A 1 -13.08 -28.20 32.47
CA MET A 1 -13.32 -26.74 32.38
C MET A 1 -12.56 -26.21 31.16
N SER A 2 -13.24 -25.96 30.05
CA SER A 2 -12.58 -25.45 28.83
C SER A 2 -12.41 -23.95 28.91
N VAL A 3 -11.16 -23.48 29.02
CA VAL A 3 -10.80 -22.07 28.87
C VAL A 3 -11.05 -21.69 27.42
N ARG A 4 -12.09 -20.90 27.18
CA ARG A 4 -12.30 -20.20 25.91
C ARG A 4 -11.25 -19.10 25.84
N SER A 5 -10.22 -19.29 25.04
CA SER A 5 -9.27 -18.23 24.68
C SER A 5 -10.06 -17.02 24.17
N PRO A 6 -9.85 -15.80 24.71
CA PRO A 6 -10.56 -14.62 24.23
C PRO A 6 -10.24 -14.46 22.75
N GLY A 7 -11.30 -14.41 21.92
CA GLY A 7 -11.18 -14.30 20.49
C GLY A 7 -10.31 -13.10 20.16
N ARG A 8 -9.08 -13.36 19.67
CA ARG A 8 -8.26 -12.32 19.05
C ARG A 8 -9.13 -11.76 17.94
N LYS A 9 -9.70 -10.57 18.14
CA LYS A 9 -10.23 -9.76 17.05
C LYS A 9 -9.12 -9.74 16.03
N ARG A 10 -9.37 -10.36 14.86
CA ARG A 10 -8.40 -10.33 13.77
C ARG A 10 -8.04 -8.87 13.56
N PRO A 11 -6.77 -8.46 13.70
CA PRO A 11 -6.40 -7.07 13.49
C PRO A 11 -6.91 -6.68 12.11
N ASN A 12 -7.71 -5.61 12.04
CA ASN A 12 -8.22 -5.14 10.76
C ASN A 12 -6.98 -4.76 9.93
N PRO A 13 -6.71 -5.46 8.81
CA PRO A 13 -5.51 -5.18 8.02
C PRO A 13 -5.49 -3.75 7.48
N HIS A 14 -6.66 -3.09 7.40
CA HIS A 14 -6.83 -1.72 6.90
C HIS A 14 -6.97 -0.70 8.06
N ALA A 15 -6.58 -1.06 9.28
CA ALA A 15 -6.45 -0.07 10.36
C ALA A 15 -5.22 0.80 10.10
N LEU A 16 -5.36 2.12 10.24
CA LEU A 16 -4.23 3.05 10.12
C LEU A 16 -3.39 3.08 11.39
N ASP A 17 -2.08 3.25 11.22
CA ASP A 17 -1.16 3.56 12.30
C ASP A 17 -1.01 5.08 12.44
N VAL A 18 -1.83 5.69 13.29
CA VAL A 18 -1.83 7.16 13.51
C VAL A 18 -0.79 7.61 14.54
N GLY A 19 0.02 6.69 15.07
CA GLY A 19 0.98 6.95 16.15
C GLY A 19 2.44 6.77 15.76
N VAL A 20 2.74 6.68 14.47
CA VAL A 20 4.11 6.47 13.99
C VAL A 20 4.90 7.77 14.08
N ASP A 21 6.10 7.68 14.64
CA ASP A 21 7.04 8.79 14.70
C ASP A 21 7.53 9.18 13.30
N SER A 22 7.69 10.48 13.04
CA SER A 22 8.17 10.98 11.75
C SER A 22 9.49 10.35 11.31
N GLY A 23 10.41 10.07 12.25
CA GLY A 23 11.69 9.43 11.96
C GLY A 23 11.56 7.94 11.58
N GLU A 24 10.49 7.25 11.99
CA GLU A 24 10.15 5.93 11.44
C GLU A 24 9.58 6.04 10.03
N LEU A 25 8.69 7.01 9.79
CA LEU A 25 8.09 7.25 8.47
C LEU A 25 9.14 7.58 7.41
N GLU A 26 10.13 8.41 7.75
CA GLU A 26 11.25 8.76 6.87
C GLU A 26 12.11 7.53 6.51
N LYS A 27 12.40 6.66 7.49
CA LYS A 27 13.14 5.41 7.25
C LYS A 27 12.38 4.49 6.30
N TRP A 28 11.07 4.37 6.49
CA TRP A 28 10.24 3.56 5.60
C TRP A 28 10.20 4.16 4.19
N ALA A 29 10.07 5.48 4.06
CA ALA A 29 10.08 6.15 2.76
C ALA A 29 11.42 5.93 2.03
N ASP A 30 12.56 6.08 2.71
CA ASP A 30 13.87 5.86 2.09
C ASP A 30 14.03 4.42 1.56
N PHE A 31 13.60 3.45 2.38
CA PHE A 31 13.69 2.03 2.06
C PHE A 31 12.67 1.56 1.01
N ALA A 32 11.50 2.19 0.94
CA ALA A 32 10.41 1.77 0.08
C ALA A 32 10.71 1.97 -1.41
N ARG A 33 10.48 0.92 -2.20
CA ARG A 33 10.64 0.90 -3.66
C ARG A 33 9.46 0.25 -4.35
N TYR A 34 8.94 0.88 -5.41
CA TYR A 34 7.93 0.26 -6.26
C TYR A 34 8.57 -0.68 -7.28
N VAL A 35 8.17 -1.96 -7.27
CA VAL A 35 8.72 -2.99 -8.18
C VAL A 35 7.81 -3.35 -9.35
N GLY A 36 6.64 -2.70 -9.45
CA GLY A 36 5.69 -2.98 -10.52
C GLY A 36 4.74 -4.13 -10.19
N SER A 37 3.47 -3.94 -10.56
CA SER A 37 2.42 -4.96 -10.45
C SER A 37 2.07 -5.49 -11.85
N PRO A 38 2.66 -6.60 -12.33
CA PRO A 38 2.31 -7.18 -13.65
C PRO A 38 0.88 -7.71 -13.71
N GLU A 39 0.27 -7.94 -12.53
CA GLU A 39 -1.07 -8.49 -12.31
C GLU A 39 -2.21 -7.51 -12.67
N HIS A 40 -1.89 -6.23 -12.89
CA HIS A 40 -2.86 -5.16 -13.24
C HIS A 40 -2.56 -4.51 -14.61
N LYS A 41 -1.61 -5.06 -15.38
CA LYS A 41 -1.18 -4.49 -16.65
C LYS A 41 -1.64 -5.40 -17.79
N SER A 42 -2.33 -4.82 -18.78
CA SER A 42 -2.71 -5.48 -20.04
C SER A 42 -1.62 -5.34 -21.13
N TYR A 43 -0.47 -4.76 -20.80
CA TYR A 43 0.66 -4.51 -21.70
C TYR A 43 1.96 -5.00 -21.06
N PRO A 44 2.94 -5.48 -21.85
CA PRO A 44 4.26 -5.80 -21.34
C PRO A 44 4.86 -4.57 -20.66
N SER A 45 5.46 -4.77 -19.49
CA SER A 45 6.03 -3.70 -18.68
C SER A 45 7.25 -4.23 -17.96
N PHE A 46 8.05 -3.31 -17.40
CA PHE A 46 9.22 -3.60 -16.57
C PHE A 46 8.97 -4.65 -15.45
N ALA A 47 7.72 -4.80 -15.01
CA ALA A 47 7.29 -5.73 -13.98
C ALA A 47 7.09 -7.19 -14.45
N GLY A 48 7.26 -7.48 -15.74
CA GLY A 48 7.05 -8.80 -16.33
C GLY A 48 5.86 -8.85 -17.33
N PRO A 49 5.53 -10.06 -17.85
CA PRO A 49 4.47 -10.24 -18.83
C PRO A 49 3.09 -9.86 -18.25
N PRO A 50 2.17 -9.32 -19.06
CA PRO A 50 0.87 -8.84 -18.61
C PRO A 50 0.03 -10.00 -18.06
N ARG A 51 -0.43 -9.86 -16.81
CA ARG A 51 -1.31 -10.82 -16.12
C ARG A 51 -2.54 -10.10 -15.55
N LEU A 52 -3.17 -9.26 -16.38
CA LEU A 52 -4.41 -8.58 -15.98
C LEU A 52 -5.44 -9.61 -15.53
N ARG A 53 -5.76 -9.61 -14.23
CA ARG A 53 -6.86 -10.40 -13.69
C ARG A 53 -8.19 -9.72 -14.01
N SER A 54 -9.25 -10.50 -14.24
CA SER A 54 -10.58 -9.95 -14.55
C SER A 54 -11.18 -9.08 -13.43
N ASP A 55 -10.76 -9.29 -12.18
CA ASP A 55 -11.15 -8.50 -11.00
C ASP A 55 -10.21 -7.31 -10.71
N ALA A 56 -9.17 -7.10 -11.51
CA ALA A 56 -8.17 -6.07 -11.26
C ALA A 56 -8.51 -4.77 -12.00
N THR A 57 -8.66 -3.67 -11.25
CA THR A 57 -8.76 -2.32 -11.83
C THR A 57 -7.53 -2.06 -12.69
N GLN A 58 -7.75 -1.77 -13.97
CA GLN A 58 -6.69 -1.55 -14.95
C GLN A 58 -5.85 -0.34 -14.53
N CYS A 59 -4.53 -0.54 -14.40
CA CYS A 59 -3.63 0.59 -14.17
C CYS A 59 -3.72 1.56 -15.35
N PRO A 60 -3.89 2.87 -15.10
CA PRO A 60 -3.92 3.85 -16.18
C PRO A 60 -2.60 3.80 -16.96
N LYS A 61 -2.70 3.78 -18.30
CA LYS A 61 -1.55 3.64 -19.22
C LYS A 61 -0.49 4.74 -19.07
N GLN A 62 -0.81 5.81 -18.36
CA GLN A 62 0.07 6.93 -18.06
C GLN A 62 1.08 6.62 -16.93
N LEU A 63 0.81 5.59 -16.11
CA LEU A 63 1.70 5.13 -15.05
C LEU A 63 2.75 4.16 -15.60
N THR A 64 3.64 4.69 -16.44
CA THR A 64 4.77 3.95 -17.02
C THR A 64 6.05 4.10 -16.23
N ASP A 65 6.19 5.19 -15.47
CA ASP A 65 7.41 5.50 -14.72
C ASP A 65 7.36 4.95 -13.28
N PRO A 66 8.21 3.96 -12.95
CA PRO A 66 8.23 3.36 -11.61
C PRO A 66 8.82 4.31 -10.55
N ASN A 67 9.63 5.29 -10.93
CA ASN A 67 10.19 6.25 -9.98
C ASN A 67 9.09 7.18 -9.48
N GLN A 68 8.24 7.69 -10.38
CA GLN A 68 7.07 8.49 -10.01
C GLN A 68 6.14 7.77 -9.03
N ILE A 69 5.89 6.47 -9.25
CA ILE A 69 5.06 5.66 -8.35
C ILE A 69 5.78 5.42 -7.01
N THR A 70 7.11 5.30 -7.04
CA THR A 70 7.92 5.22 -5.82
C THR A 70 7.84 6.53 -5.03
N ASP A 71 7.92 7.69 -5.67
CA ASP A 71 7.73 8.99 -5.02
C ASP A 71 6.35 9.12 -4.38
N TRP A 72 5.29 8.65 -5.05
CA TRP A 72 3.94 8.63 -4.50
C TRP A 72 3.82 7.72 -3.27
N LEU A 73 4.43 6.54 -3.33
CA LEU A 73 4.52 5.63 -2.18
C LEU A 73 5.24 6.28 -1.00
N ARG A 74 6.37 6.93 -1.27
CA ARG A 74 7.16 7.65 -0.27
C ARG A 74 6.36 8.78 0.35
N GLN A 75 5.62 9.52 -0.45
CA GLN A 75 4.74 10.57 0.04
C GLN A 75 3.66 10.00 0.97
N GLY A 76 2.97 8.92 0.59
CA GLY A 76 1.97 8.27 1.44
C GLY A 76 2.55 7.74 2.76
N LEU A 77 3.79 7.26 2.74
CA LEU A 77 4.54 6.89 3.95
C LEU A 77 4.81 8.12 4.82
N LEU A 78 5.33 9.21 4.27
CA LEU A 78 5.61 10.45 5.01
C LEU A 78 4.35 11.11 5.59
N GLU A 79 3.21 10.96 4.91
CA GLU A 79 1.90 11.42 5.38
C GLU A 79 1.32 10.55 6.51
N GLY A 80 1.97 9.42 6.83
CA GLY A 80 1.49 8.47 7.85
C GLY A 80 0.27 7.68 7.39
N ASN A 81 0.00 7.62 6.08
CA ASN A 81 -1.12 6.87 5.50
C ASN A 81 -0.78 5.37 5.42
N VAL A 82 -0.44 4.79 6.56
CA VAL A 82 0.18 3.47 6.67
C VAL A 82 -0.65 2.55 7.54
N SER A 83 -0.60 1.25 7.27
CA SER A 83 -1.37 0.27 8.06
C SER A 83 -0.70 0.00 9.40
N ALA A 84 -1.49 -0.07 10.47
CA ALA A 84 -1.10 -0.60 11.78
C ALA A 84 -0.68 -2.07 11.72
N TYR A 85 -1.04 -2.78 10.64
CA TYR A 85 -0.52 -4.12 10.39
C TYR A 85 0.88 -4.05 9.79
N ARG A 86 1.88 -4.37 10.61
CA ARG A 86 3.29 -4.42 10.21
C ARG A 86 3.72 -5.85 9.90
N ASP A 87 4.62 -6.00 8.93
CA ASP A 87 5.21 -7.31 8.58
C ASP A 87 6.46 -7.60 9.43
N ALA A 88 7.12 -8.75 9.25
CA ALA A 88 8.23 -9.21 10.10
C ALA A 88 9.43 -8.26 10.16
N GLY A 89 9.54 -7.32 9.21
CA GLY A 89 10.55 -6.27 9.19
C GLY A 89 10.15 -4.94 9.87
N ASN A 90 9.04 -4.89 10.61
CA ASN A 90 8.48 -3.66 11.19
C ASN A 90 8.07 -2.59 10.13
N TYR A 91 7.91 -3.00 8.88
CA TYR A 91 7.41 -2.14 7.81
C TYR A 91 5.89 -2.25 7.70
N PRO A 92 5.19 -1.15 7.37
CA PRO A 92 3.75 -1.19 7.16
C PRO A 92 3.44 -2.07 5.95
N ARG A 93 2.46 -2.96 6.11
CA ARG A 93 2.08 -3.89 5.04
C ARG A 93 1.30 -3.19 3.93
N TYR A 94 0.50 -2.19 4.28
CA TYR A 94 -0.25 -1.39 3.32
C TYR A 94 0.06 0.10 3.53
N VAL A 95 0.15 0.82 2.42
CA VAL A 95 0.28 2.27 2.38
C VAL A 95 -0.74 2.79 1.39
N TRP A 96 -1.43 3.88 1.72
CA TRP A 96 -2.40 4.49 0.85
C TRP A 96 -1.94 5.89 0.42
N GLY A 97 -2.19 6.22 -0.84
CA GLY A 97 -1.91 7.55 -1.38
C GLY A 97 -2.97 7.94 -2.39
N LYS A 98 -3.37 9.22 -2.41
CA LYS A 98 -4.35 9.72 -3.37
C LYS A 98 -3.64 10.50 -4.47
N HIS A 99 -3.66 9.98 -5.68
CA HIS A 99 -3.04 10.60 -6.85
C HIS A 99 -3.98 10.54 -8.04
N LEU A 100 -3.91 11.49 -8.97
CA LEU A 100 -4.79 11.53 -10.15
C LEU A 100 -6.29 11.39 -9.81
N ASN A 101 -6.71 11.95 -8.67
CA ASN A 101 -8.08 11.86 -8.15
C ASN A 101 -8.57 10.41 -7.90
N ARG A 102 -7.65 9.48 -7.65
CA ARG A 102 -7.92 8.08 -7.30
C ARG A 102 -7.05 7.65 -6.12
N TRP A 103 -7.53 6.68 -5.36
CA TRP A 103 -6.73 6.06 -4.31
C TRP A 103 -5.87 4.95 -4.88
N PHE A 104 -4.66 4.88 -4.38
CA PHE A 104 -3.72 3.81 -4.64
C PHE A 104 -3.38 3.14 -3.32
N GLU A 105 -3.51 1.82 -3.30
CA GLU A 105 -3.01 1.00 -2.21
C GLU A 105 -1.71 0.35 -2.65
N ALA A 106 -0.66 0.56 -1.86
CA ALA A 106 0.62 -0.08 -2.02
C ALA A 106 0.80 -1.14 -0.95
N ARG A 107 0.96 -2.38 -1.40
CA ARG A 107 1.16 -3.54 -0.55
C ARG A 107 2.62 -3.96 -0.54
N LEU A 108 3.18 -4.17 0.65
CA LEU A 108 4.51 -4.75 0.82
C LEU A 108 4.50 -6.20 0.32
N VAL A 109 5.42 -6.51 -0.59
CA VAL A 109 5.59 -7.87 -1.14
C VAL A 109 6.90 -8.52 -0.72
N ASN A 110 7.90 -7.72 -0.36
CA ASN A 110 9.15 -8.22 0.22
C ASN A 110 9.67 -7.20 1.24
N SER A 111 9.60 -7.56 2.51
CA SER A 111 10.05 -6.75 3.65
C SER A 111 11.57 -6.68 3.78
N GLU A 112 12.32 -7.66 3.25
CA GLU A 112 13.79 -7.66 3.25
C GLU A 112 14.37 -6.67 2.24
N GLN A 113 13.64 -6.42 1.15
CA GLN A 113 14.05 -5.51 0.07
C GLN A 113 13.27 -4.18 0.04
N GLY A 114 12.25 -4.03 0.89
CA GLY A 114 11.43 -2.81 0.94
C GLY A 114 10.55 -2.64 -0.29
N THR A 115 10.18 -3.74 -0.95
CA THR A 115 9.50 -3.66 -2.24
C THR A 115 7.99 -3.70 -2.07
N TYR A 116 7.32 -2.75 -2.73
CA TYR A 116 5.88 -2.58 -2.69
C TYR A 116 5.28 -2.71 -4.09
N LYS A 117 4.04 -3.23 -4.12
CA LYS A 117 3.16 -3.26 -5.28
C LYS A 117 1.98 -2.34 -5.03
N ALA A 118 1.94 -1.23 -5.75
CA ALA A 118 0.81 -0.32 -5.81
C ALA A 118 -0.20 -0.69 -6.91
N TYR A 119 -1.48 -0.52 -6.60
CA TYR A 119 -2.61 -0.64 -7.53
C TYR A 119 -3.71 0.37 -7.14
N PRO A 120 -4.50 0.84 -8.12
CA PRO A 120 -5.65 1.69 -7.83
C PRO A 120 -6.73 0.88 -7.10
N VAL A 121 -7.34 1.50 -6.09
CA VAL A 121 -8.44 0.94 -5.28
C VAL A 121 -9.63 1.88 -5.30
N LEU A 122 -10.82 1.35 -5.00
CA LEU A 122 -12.04 2.15 -4.85
C LEU A 122 -12.03 2.88 -3.50
N ASP A 123 -12.77 3.99 -3.39
CA ASP A 123 -12.89 4.74 -2.13
C ASP A 123 -13.40 3.84 -0.98
N GLU A 124 -14.24 2.85 -1.27
CA GLU A 124 -14.76 1.90 -0.26
C GLU A 124 -13.71 0.94 0.31
N GLU A 125 -12.60 0.72 -0.39
CA GLU A 125 -11.50 -0.15 0.04
C GLU A 125 -10.49 0.59 0.93
N VAL A 126 -10.53 1.92 0.90
CA VAL A 126 -9.64 2.82 1.63
C VAL A 126 -10.11 2.96 3.09
N PRO A 127 -9.20 3.02 4.06
CA PRO A 127 -9.54 3.28 5.45
C PRO A 127 -10.45 4.52 5.60
N PRO A 128 -11.61 4.42 6.26
CA PRO A 128 -12.55 5.56 6.41
C PRO A 128 -11.97 6.78 7.13
N ALA A 129 -10.84 6.63 7.83
CA ALA A 129 -10.12 7.74 8.42
C ALA A 129 -9.40 8.61 7.37
N LEU A 130 -8.85 7.99 6.30
CA LEU A 130 -8.23 8.73 5.19
C LEU A 130 -9.26 9.47 4.34
N LEU A 131 -10.46 8.89 4.20
CA LEU A 131 -11.57 9.55 3.49
C LEU A 131 -12.09 10.78 4.22
N ARG A 132 -11.96 10.83 5.55
CA ARG A 132 -12.47 11.92 6.41
C ARG A 132 -11.45 13.04 6.65
N GLY A 133 -10.16 12.79 6.46
CA GLY A 133 -9.08 13.74 6.74
C GLY A 133 -8.82 14.80 5.66
N GLN A 134 -9.67 14.91 4.62
CA GLN A 134 -9.51 15.85 3.51
C GLN A 134 -10.69 16.84 3.35
N GLN A 135 -11.37 17.21 4.45
CA GLN A 135 -12.32 18.33 4.46
C GLN A 135 -11.65 19.62 4.90
#